data_AF-V2XA73-F1
#
_entry.id   AF-V2XA73-F1
#
_cell.length_a   1.000
_cell.length_b   1.000
_cell.length_c   1.000
_cell.angle_alpha   90.00
_cell.angle_beta   90.00
_cell.angle_gamma   90.00
#
_symmetry.space_group_name_H-M   'P 1'
#
loop_
_entity.id
_entity.type
_entity.pdbx_description
1 polymer ?
#
loop_
_entity_poly.entity_id
_entity_poly.type
_entity_poly.pdbx_seq_one_letter_code
_entity_poly.pdbx_strand_id
1 'polypeptide(L)'
;MATSKTLKKLNCAPTGRLPTAAPTVDTLKDMSVQGVENLAMELRTALLACKSRVLTLLYAEAWHEVLAETGFMCKYSNLAESIEHGFNVGIPTFHHTFTPTNNLDTDEHLLAFHTIAEKELHLQCWLGPYPRHIIKAVIGPFQTSPISMVPKPGKPEKF
;
A
#
# COMPACT_ATOMS: atom_id res chain seq x y z
N MET A 1 15.02 -43.12 28.04
CA MET A 1 13.77 -42.45 28.43
C MET A 1 13.83 -41.01 27.96
N ALA A 2 13.26 -40.71 26.79
CA ALA A 2 13.21 -39.35 26.24
C ALA A 2 11.90 -38.68 26.68
N THR A 3 12.01 -37.58 27.42
CA THR A 3 10.89 -36.80 27.93
C THR A 3 10.30 -35.94 26.81
N SER A 4 9.08 -36.29 26.39
CA SER A 4 8.27 -35.48 25.50
C SER A 4 7.86 -34.18 26.22
N LYS A 5 8.31 -33.03 25.72
CA LYS A 5 7.87 -31.72 26.20
C LYS A 5 6.56 -31.36 25.50
N THR A 6 5.48 -31.34 26.27
CA THR A 6 4.16 -30.87 25.84
C THR A 6 4.24 -29.39 25.44
N LEU A 7 3.90 -29.08 24.18
CA LEU A 7 3.75 -27.72 23.68
C LEU A 7 2.57 -27.05 24.42
N LYS A 8 2.86 -25.96 25.14
CA LYS A 8 1.83 -25.07 25.70
C LYS A 8 1.04 -24.46 24.54
N LYS A 9 -0.28 -24.67 24.53
CA LYS A 9 -1.21 -23.99 23.61
C LYS A 9 -1.11 -22.47 23.87
N LEU A 10 -0.72 -21.70 22.87
CA LEU A 10 -0.70 -20.24 22.93
C LEU A 10 -2.15 -19.75 22.76
N ASN A 11 -2.57 -18.77 23.57
CA ASN A 11 -3.90 -18.14 23.48
C ASN A 11 -3.98 -17.06 22.38
N CYS A 12 -2.96 -16.98 21.52
CA CYS A 12 -2.81 -15.94 20.50
C CYS A 12 -2.14 -16.51 19.26
N ALA A 13 -2.53 -16.00 18.10
CA ALA A 13 -1.93 -16.37 16.81
C ALA A 13 -0.48 -15.84 16.71
N PRO A 14 0.44 -16.58 16.06
CA PRO A 14 1.82 -16.16 15.87
C PRO A 14 1.91 -14.94 14.92
N THR A 15 3.09 -14.29 14.85
CA THR A 15 3.34 -13.15 13.95
C THR A 15 4.75 -13.21 13.32
N GLY A 16 4.87 -13.59 12.03
CA GLY A 16 5.93 -13.10 11.10
C GLY A 16 7.07 -14.04 10.65
N ARG A 17 7.60 -13.76 9.43
CA ARG A 17 8.96 -14.10 8.94
C ARG A 17 9.57 -12.87 8.23
N LEU A 18 10.89 -12.70 8.31
CA LEU A 18 11.66 -11.58 7.75
C LEU A 18 11.68 -11.58 6.20
N PRO A 19 11.46 -10.43 5.53
CA PRO A 19 11.75 -10.27 4.11
C PRO A 19 13.13 -9.63 3.85
N THR A 20 13.79 -10.10 2.78
CA THR A 20 15.05 -9.56 2.22
C THR A 20 14.73 -8.67 1.01
N ALA A 21 15.39 -7.51 0.92
CA ALA A 21 15.12 -6.45 -0.05
C ALA A 21 15.70 -6.71 -1.46
N ALA A 22 15.08 -6.12 -2.49
CA ALA A 22 15.57 -6.05 -3.88
C ALA A 22 15.79 -4.58 -4.32
N PRO A 23 16.65 -4.30 -5.32
CA PRO A 23 17.14 -2.95 -5.63
C PRO A 23 16.28 -2.19 -6.66
N THR A 24 16.39 -0.84 -6.61
CA THR A 24 15.68 0.16 -7.45
C THR A 24 16.44 0.50 -8.73
N VAL A 25 15.73 0.88 -9.81
CA VAL A 25 16.27 1.44 -11.07
C VAL A 25 15.48 2.69 -11.45
N ASP A 26 16.18 3.75 -11.86
CA ASP A 26 15.64 5.05 -12.30
C ASP A 26 15.02 4.99 -13.71
N THR A 27 13.87 5.65 -13.89
CA THR A 27 13.08 5.57 -15.12
C THR A 27 13.17 6.83 -15.99
N LEU A 28 13.48 6.61 -17.28
CA LEU A 28 13.58 7.59 -18.37
C LEU A 28 12.19 7.91 -18.96
N LYS A 29 11.93 9.19 -19.30
CA LYS A 29 10.74 9.61 -20.07
C LYS A 29 10.92 9.29 -21.55
N ASP A 30 10.44 8.15 -21.99
CA ASP A 30 10.26 7.82 -23.42
C ASP A 30 8.76 7.82 -23.78
N MET A 31 8.38 8.47 -24.88
CA MET A 31 7.01 8.54 -25.40
C MET A 31 6.72 7.48 -26.48
N SER A 32 7.65 6.54 -26.70
CA SER A 32 7.41 5.40 -27.57
C SER A 32 6.32 4.46 -27.02
N VAL A 33 5.60 3.76 -27.91
CA VAL A 33 4.63 2.72 -27.53
C VAL A 33 5.28 1.66 -26.63
N GLN A 34 6.53 1.32 -26.93
CA GLN A 34 7.35 0.41 -26.13
C GLN A 34 7.66 0.97 -24.73
N GLY A 35 7.92 2.29 -24.62
CA GLY A 35 8.08 2.98 -23.35
C GLY A 35 6.83 2.92 -22.47
N VAL A 36 5.64 3.07 -23.06
CA VAL A 36 4.35 2.97 -22.35
C VAL A 36 4.13 1.58 -21.76
N GLU A 37 4.40 0.52 -22.54
CA GLU A 37 4.28 -0.87 -22.08
C GLU A 37 5.27 -1.18 -20.96
N ASN A 38 6.51 -0.69 -21.08
CA ASN A 38 7.53 -0.85 -20.05
C ASN A 38 7.11 -0.20 -18.72
N LEU A 39 6.61 1.03 -18.75
CA LEU A 39 6.14 1.74 -17.54
C LEU A 39 4.96 1.02 -16.87
N ALA A 40 4.03 0.49 -17.66
CA ALA A 40 2.90 -0.25 -17.11
C ALA A 40 3.35 -1.57 -16.46
N MET A 41 4.30 -2.28 -17.08
CA MET A 41 4.88 -3.50 -16.52
C MET A 41 5.68 -3.20 -15.25
N GLU A 42 6.46 -2.13 -15.23
CA GLU A 42 7.20 -1.65 -14.06
C GLU A 42 6.25 -1.38 -12.88
N LEU A 43 5.20 -0.58 -13.10
CA LEU A 43 4.20 -0.28 -12.06
C LEU A 43 3.48 -1.55 -11.57
N ARG A 44 3.10 -2.48 -12.46
CA ARG A 44 2.50 -3.77 -12.06
C ARG A 44 3.46 -4.57 -11.18
N THR A 45 4.73 -4.61 -11.55
CA THR A 45 5.76 -5.34 -10.80
C THR A 45 5.97 -4.72 -9.43
N ALA A 46 6.07 -3.39 -9.34
CA ALA A 46 6.18 -2.67 -8.08
C ALA A 46 4.96 -2.92 -7.18
N LEU A 47 3.75 -2.91 -7.71
CA LEU A 47 2.53 -3.20 -6.95
C LEU A 47 2.49 -4.65 -6.43
N LEU A 48 2.92 -5.63 -7.24
CA LEU A 48 3.03 -7.03 -6.81
C LEU A 48 4.07 -7.18 -5.69
N ALA A 49 5.23 -6.53 -5.84
CA ALA A 49 6.25 -6.50 -4.80
C ALA A 49 5.72 -5.87 -3.50
N CYS A 50 5.02 -4.74 -3.59
CA CYS A 50 4.36 -4.12 -2.43
C CYS A 50 3.37 -5.07 -1.76
N LYS A 51 2.50 -5.74 -2.52
CA LYS A 51 1.56 -6.74 -1.96
C LYS A 51 2.28 -7.88 -1.26
N SER A 52 3.37 -8.40 -1.84
CA SER A 52 4.18 -9.44 -1.20
C SER A 52 4.94 -8.95 0.04
N ARG A 53 5.25 -7.65 0.12
CA ARG A 53 5.91 -7.02 1.26
C ARG A 53 4.94 -6.72 2.40
N VAL A 54 3.65 -6.55 2.11
CA VAL A 54 2.60 -6.47 3.13
C VAL A 54 2.48 -7.84 3.79
N LEU A 55 3.37 -8.08 4.74
CA LEU A 55 3.24 -9.12 5.74
C LEU A 55 2.12 -8.66 6.68
N THR A 56 0.87 -9.01 6.36
CA THR A 56 -0.11 -9.08 7.44
C THR A 56 0.41 -10.14 8.39
N LEU A 57 0.81 -9.72 9.58
CA LEU A 57 1.22 -10.63 10.65
C LEU A 57 0.05 -11.51 11.11
N LEU A 58 -1.15 -11.26 10.60
CA LEU A 58 -2.38 -11.96 10.95
C LEU A 58 -2.51 -13.18 10.06
N TYR A 59 -2.47 -14.36 10.66
CA TYR A 59 -2.74 -15.62 9.97
C TYR A 59 -4.24 -15.86 9.91
N ALA A 60 -4.82 -15.72 8.72
CA ALA A 60 -6.27 -15.91 8.49
C ALA A 60 -6.77 -17.26 9.04
N GLU A 61 -6.01 -18.34 8.79
CA GLU A 61 -6.31 -19.69 9.28
C GLU A 61 -6.36 -19.76 10.83
N ALA A 62 -5.35 -19.21 11.51
CA ALA A 62 -5.30 -19.19 12.97
C ALA A 62 -6.47 -18.38 13.57
N TRP A 63 -6.87 -17.29 12.92
CA TRP A 63 -8.06 -16.54 13.32
C TRP A 63 -9.34 -17.34 13.13
N HIS A 64 -9.47 -18.06 12.02
CA HIS A 64 -10.62 -18.93 11.77
C HIS A 64 -10.73 -20.03 12.84
N GLU A 65 -9.63 -20.70 13.18
CA GLU A 65 -9.60 -21.72 14.24
C GLU A 65 -10.02 -21.16 15.59
N VAL A 66 -9.44 -20.03 16.01
CA VAL A 66 -9.78 -19.39 17.30
C VAL A 66 -11.24 -18.96 17.35
N LEU A 67 -11.79 -18.41 16.27
CA LEU A 67 -13.20 -18.02 16.20
C LEU A 67 -14.14 -19.24 16.27
N ALA A 68 -13.76 -20.36 15.65
CA ALA A 68 -14.49 -21.61 15.71
C ALA A 68 -14.48 -22.19 17.13
N GLU A 69 -13.31 -22.26 17.78
CA GLU A 69 -13.16 -22.77 19.14
C GLU A 69 -13.93 -21.94 20.18
N THR A 70 -14.01 -20.62 19.99
CA THR A 70 -14.66 -19.69 20.92
C THR A 70 -16.14 -19.46 20.64
N GLY A 71 -16.68 -20.02 19.56
CA GLY A 71 -18.09 -19.83 19.15
C GLY A 71 -18.40 -18.44 18.59
N PHE A 72 -17.39 -17.65 18.20
CA PHE A 72 -17.57 -16.29 17.66
C PHE A 72 -17.74 -16.24 16.14
N MET A 73 -17.73 -17.38 15.45
CA MET A 73 -17.91 -17.46 13.99
C MET A 73 -19.16 -16.71 13.50
N CYS A 74 -20.28 -16.78 14.23
CA CYS A 74 -21.52 -16.10 13.82
C CYS A 74 -21.38 -14.56 13.89
N LYS A 75 -20.56 -14.04 14.80
CA LYS A 75 -20.39 -12.59 15.00
C LYS A 75 -19.34 -12.01 14.05
N TYR A 76 -18.28 -12.76 13.75
CA TYR A 76 -17.14 -12.32 12.95
C TYR A 76 -16.90 -13.26 11.76
N SER A 77 -17.95 -13.56 11.00
CA SER A 77 -17.95 -14.58 9.96
C SER A 77 -16.98 -14.29 8.80
N ASN A 78 -16.70 -13.02 8.52
CA ASN A 78 -15.85 -12.58 7.42
C ASN A 78 -14.42 -12.20 7.85
N LEU A 79 -14.06 -12.35 9.14
CA LEU A 79 -12.79 -11.81 9.64
C LEU A 79 -11.58 -12.51 9.01
N ALA A 80 -11.58 -13.84 8.98
CA ALA A 80 -10.48 -14.61 8.38
C ALA A 80 -10.34 -14.31 6.88
N GLU A 81 -11.46 -14.31 6.15
CA GLU A 81 -11.49 -13.95 4.73
C GLU A 81 -10.99 -12.52 4.50
N SER A 82 -11.37 -11.56 5.35
CA SER A 82 -10.95 -10.17 5.25
C SER A 82 -9.47 -9.97 5.57
N ILE A 83 -8.88 -10.80 6.42
CA ILE A 83 -7.43 -10.79 6.67
C ILE A 83 -6.67 -11.26 5.43
N GLU A 84 -7.16 -12.29 4.75
CA GLU A 84 -6.52 -12.87 3.58
C GLU A 84 -6.70 -12.02 2.31
N HIS A 85 -7.92 -11.56 2.06
CA HIS A 85 -8.31 -10.91 0.81
C HIS A 85 -8.44 -9.38 0.94
N GLY A 86 -8.36 -8.85 2.15
CA GLY A 86 -8.59 -7.45 2.47
C GLY A 86 -10.01 -7.16 2.95
N PHE A 87 -10.17 -6.05 3.68
CA PHE A 87 -11.43 -5.65 4.28
C PHE A 87 -12.30 -4.89 3.29
N ASN A 88 -13.57 -5.29 3.17
CA ASN A 88 -14.58 -4.48 2.51
C ASN A 88 -15.03 -3.34 3.44
N VAL A 89 -14.48 -2.14 3.22
CA VAL A 89 -14.79 -0.93 3.99
C VAL A 89 -15.88 -0.05 3.33
N GLY A 90 -16.63 -0.60 2.36
CA GLY A 90 -17.73 0.11 1.71
C GLY A 90 -17.31 1.16 0.68
N ILE A 91 -16.05 1.11 0.20
CA ILE A 91 -15.60 1.98 -0.90
C ILE A 91 -16.22 1.46 -2.20
N PRO A 92 -17.00 2.28 -2.93
CA PRO A 92 -17.62 1.85 -4.18
C PRO A 92 -16.58 1.68 -5.28
N THR A 93 -16.91 0.84 -6.27
CA THR A 93 -16.12 0.77 -7.50
C THR A 93 -16.19 2.10 -8.25
N PHE A 94 -15.03 2.67 -8.58
CA PHE A 94 -14.98 3.87 -9.40
C PHE A 94 -15.16 3.53 -10.88
N HIS A 95 -16.09 4.20 -11.56
CA HIS A 95 -16.32 4.03 -13.00
C HIS A 95 -15.57 5.05 -13.87
N HIS A 96 -15.16 6.17 -13.28
CA HIS A 96 -14.44 7.24 -13.96
C HIS A 96 -13.25 7.71 -13.12
N THR A 97 -12.22 8.20 -13.81
CA THR A 97 -11.05 8.78 -13.14
C THR A 97 -11.33 10.24 -12.80
N PHE A 98 -11.11 10.64 -11.55
CA PHE A 98 -11.19 12.03 -11.10
C PHE A 98 -9.85 12.46 -10.50
N THR A 99 -9.18 13.42 -11.15
CA THR A 99 -7.90 13.97 -10.70
C THR A 99 -8.01 15.49 -10.67
N PRO A 100 -8.45 16.10 -9.56
CA PRO A 100 -8.55 17.55 -9.45
C PRO A 100 -7.16 18.18 -9.47
N THR A 101 -7.09 19.45 -9.86
CA THR A 101 -5.86 20.24 -9.84
C THR A 101 -5.34 20.39 -8.40
N ASN A 102 -4.02 20.30 -8.21
CA ASN A 102 -3.39 20.56 -6.91
C ASN A 102 -3.32 22.06 -6.62
N ASN A 103 -3.46 22.43 -5.35
CA ASN A 103 -3.36 23.81 -4.88
C ASN A 103 -1.92 24.06 -4.38
N LEU A 104 -1.00 24.22 -5.33
CA LEU A 104 0.44 24.48 -5.09
C LEU A 104 0.80 25.83 -5.71
N ASP A 105 0.18 26.90 -5.22
CA ASP A 105 0.13 28.19 -5.91
C ASP A 105 1.34 29.11 -5.65
N THR A 106 2.23 28.73 -4.73
CA THR A 106 3.42 29.53 -4.37
C THR A 106 4.70 28.72 -4.63
N ASP A 107 5.80 29.43 -4.93
CA ASP A 107 7.11 28.80 -5.08
C ASP A 107 7.54 28.05 -3.81
N GLU A 108 7.15 28.54 -2.63
CA GLU A 108 7.37 27.88 -1.35
C GLU A 108 6.62 26.53 -1.28
N HIS A 109 5.34 26.50 -1.68
CA HIS A 109 4.56 25.26 -1.72
C HIS A 109 5.14 24.25 -2.71
N LEU A 110 5.59 24.71 -3.87
CA LEU A 110 6.24 23.86 -4.88
C LEU A 110 7.55 23.28 -4.34
N LEU A 111 8.41 24.11 -3.74
CA LEU A 111 9.68 23.67 -3.16
C LEU A 111 9.47 22.65 -2.03
N ALA A 112 8.49 22.91 -1.15
CA ALA A 112 8.11 22.00 -0.08
C ALA A 112 7.60 20.67 -0.64
N PHE A 113 6.74 20.72 -1.67
CA PHE A 113 6.24 19.52 -2.35
C PHE A 113 7.38 18.67 -2.90
N HIS A 114 8.30 19.28 -3.65
CA HIS A 114 9.44 18.58 -4.23
C HIS A 114 10.31 17.94 -3.16
N THR A 115 10.62 18.67 -2.08
CA THR A 115 11.40 18.15 -0.96
C THR A 115 10.73 16.93 -0.30
N ILE A 116 9.41 16.97 -0.10
CA ILE A 116 8.65 15.85 0.46
C ILE A 116 8.62 14.68 -0.52
N ALA A 117 8.30 14.93 -1.79
CA ALA A 117 8.18 13.91 -2.81
C ALA A 117 9.50 13.15 -3.01
N GLU A 118 10.63 13.85 -3.10
CA GLU A 118 11.96 13.25 -3.21
C GLU A 118 12.29 12.36 -2.00
N LYS A 119 12.00 12.84 -0.79
CA LYS A 119 12.20 12.06 0.43
C LYS A 119 11.34 10.79 0.44
N GLU A 120 10.05 10.89 0.11
CA GLU A 120 9.14 9.75 0.11
C GLU A 120 9.48 8.72 -0.98
N LEU A 121 9.96 9.18 -2.14
CA LEU A 121 10.49 8.31 -3.20
C LEU A 121 11.77 7.61 -2.75
N HIS A 122 12.71 8.33 -2.13
CA HIS A 122 13.96 7.76 -1.61
C HIS A 122 13.70 6.69 -0.54
N LEU A 123 12.70 6.92 0.32
CA LEU A 123 12.26 5.96 1.34
C LEU A 123 11.44 4.79 0.75
N GLN A 124 11.20 4.75 -0.56
CA GLN A 124 10.33 3.78 -1.23
C GLN A 124 8.92 3.71 -0.61
N CYS A 125 8.45 4.83 -0.07
CA CYS A 125 7.09 5.01 0.42
C CYS A 125 6.14 5.33 -0.74
N TRP A 126 6.64 6.04 -1.76
CA TRP A 126 5.89 6.38 -2.97
C TRP A 126 6.44 5.62 -4.18
N LEU A 127 5.58 5.40 -5.18
CA LEU A 127 5.94 4.80 -6.47
C LEU A 127 5.79 5.85 -7.58
N GLY A 128 6.75 5.91 -8.50
CA GLY A 128 6.71 6.76 -9.68
C GLY A 128 7.86 7.76 -9.76
N PRO A 129 7.68 8.87 -10.51
CA PRO A 129 6.41 9.37 -11.06
C PRO A 129 5.89 8.57 -12.28
N TYR A 130 4.59 8.27 -12.30
CA TYR A 130 3.92 7.65 -13.46
C TYR A 130 2.89 8.59 -14.10
N PRO A 131 2.76 8.58 -15.44
CA PRO A 131 1.69 9.31 -16.12
C PRO A 131 0.30 8.79 -15.73
N ARG A 132 -0.69 9.69 -15.66
CA ARG A 132 -2.09 9.35 -15.32
C ARG A 132 -2.65 8.20 -16.14
N HIS A 133 -2.34 8.14 -17.45
CA HIS A 133 -2.86 7.09 -18.32
C HIS A 133 -2.25 5.71 -18.01
N ILE A 134 -0.97 5.65 -17.61
CA ILE A 134 -0.32 4.42 -17.14
C ILE A 134 -0.97 3.94 -15.86
N ILE A 135 -1.15 4.83 -14.88
CA ILE A 135 -1.82 4.51 -13.61
C ILE A 135 -3.21 3.93 -13.91
N LYS A 136 -4.02 4.62 -14.73
CA LYS A 136 -5.36 4.17 -15.11
C LYS A 136 -5.35 2.81 -15.81
N ALA A 137 -4.38 2.53 -16.69
CA ALA A 137 -4.25 1.25 -17.37
C ALA A 137 -3.88 0.11 -16.41
N VAL A 138 -3.17 0.41 -15.32
CA VAL A 138 -2.72 -0.60 -14.35
C VAL A 138 -3.75 -0.86 -13.26
N ILE A 139 -4.31 0.18 -12.64
CA ILE A 139 -5.21 0.05 -11.48
C ILE A 139 -6.70 0.23 -11.82
N GLY A 140 -7.03 0.61 -13.04
CA GLY A 140 -8.39 0.99 -13.44
C GLY A 140 -8.73 2.45 -13.10
N PRO A 141 -10.01 2.84 -13.16
CA PRO A 141 -10.45 4.18 -12.74
C PRO A 141 -10.16 4.44 -11.26
N PHE A 142 -9.76 5.67 -10.93
CA PHE A 142 -9.37 6.06 -9.58
C PHE A 142 -9.73 7.52 -9.30
N GLN A 143 -9.83 7.88 -8.02
CA GLN A 143 -10.07 9.26 -7.60
C GLN A 143 -8.92 9.74 -6.73
N THR A 144 -8.53 11.00 -6.88
CA THR A 144 -7.55 11.66 -6.00
C THR A 144 -8.15 12.90 -5.38
N SER A 145 -7.66 13.27 -4.20
CA SER A 145 -7.91 14.58 -3.61
C SER A 145 -6.85 15.58 -4.11
N PRO A 146 -7.17 16.89 -4.14
CA PRO A 146 -6.16 17.92 -4.37
C PRO A 146 -5.06 17.83 -3.31
N ILE A 147 -3.80 17.92 -3.73
CA ILE A 147 -2.69 18.14 -2.80
C ILE A 147 -2.62 19.64 -2.52
N SER A 148 -2.51 20.00 -1.25
CA SER A 148 -2.29 21.37 -0.77
C SER A 148 -1.23 21.37 0.32
N MET A 149 -0.45 22.43 0.40
CA MET A 149 0.53 22.62 1.46
C MET A 149 -0.08 23.38 2.63
N VAL A 150 0.00 22.79 3.82
CA VAL A 150 -0.50 23.38 5.06
C VAL A 150 0.65 23.47 6.05
N PRO A 151 1.05 24.67 6.50
CA PRO A 151 2.13 24.83 7.48
C PRO A 151 1.81 24.09 8.78
N LYS A 152 2.82 23.44 9.36
CA LYS A 152 2.68 22.78 10.65
C LYS A 152 2.57 23.80 11.77
N PRO A 153 1.61 23.64 12.71
CA PRO A 153 1.49 24.54 13.86
C PRO A 153 2.81 24.67 14.62
N GLY A 154 3.23 25.91 14.88
CA GLY A 154 4.46 26.22 15.61
C GLY A 154 5.77 26.04 14.84
N LYS A 155 5.72 25.69 13.54
CA LYS A 155 6.90 25.59 12.66
C LYS A 155 6.54 26.14 11.26
N PRO A 156 6.48 27.48 11.09
CA PRO A 156 5.97 28.11 9.87
C PRO A 156 6.73 27.73 8.59
N GLU A 157 7.98 27.27 8.69
CA GLU A 157 8.81 26.82 7.57
C GLU A 157 8.71 25.31 7.28
N LYS A 158 7.85 24.57 8.00
CA LYS A 158 7.68 23.12 7.83
C LYS A 158 6.25 22.79 7.43
N PHE A 159 6.13 22.14 6.28
CA PHE A 159 4.91 21.50 5.80
C PHE A 159 4.90 20.03 6.23
#